data_AF-A0A843C4E3-F1
#
_entry.id   AF-A0A843C4E3-F1
#
_cell.length_a   1.000
_cell.length_b   1.000
_cell.length_c   1.000
_cell.angle_alpha   90.00
_cell.angle_beta   90.00
_cell.angle_gamma   90.00
#
_symmetry.space_group_name_H-M   'P 1'
#
loop_
_entity.id
_entity.type
_entity.pdbx_description
1 polymer ?
#
loop_
_entity_poly.entity_id
_entity_poly.type
_entity_poly.pdbx_seq_one_letter_code
_entity_poly.pdbx_strand_id
1 'polypeptide(L)'
;MKRHKLVGEDVELVLKENVLAVLSSKTLSIMSSAIHNGGCKKTNTIINTQVTDDYGDQRLHDDPELFIIESSKKLGSFDDFVGMVTYASVKDFSLVSKIDGDLAVSVIATAGCTHAESSGEEIETREILGTINIIVIIDGNPTKSCLA
;
A
#
# COMPACT_ATOMS: atom_id res chain seq x y z
N MET A 1 5.12 -16.98 2.23
CA MET A 1 5.57 -15.58 2.10
C MET A 1 6.11 -15.42 0.68
N LYS A 2 5.55 -14.52 -0.12
CA LYS A 2 6.06 -14.19 -1.47
C LYS A 2 6.84 -12.88 -1.41
N ARG A 3 7.88 -12.74 -2.23
CA ARG A 3 8.73 -11.53 -2.28
C ARG A 3 8.96 -11.11 -3.73
N HIS A 4 8.94 -9.81 -3.98
CA HIS A 4 9.27 -9.21 -5.26
C HIS A 4 10.26 -8.07 -5.03
N LYS A 5 11.34 -8.01 -5.81
CA LYS A 5 12.23 -6.85 -5.79
C LYS A 5 11.56 -5.70 -6.54
N LEU A 6 11.62 -4.49 -5.97
CA LEU A 6 11.15 -3.27 -6.61
C LEU A 6 12.33 -2.50 -7.22
N VAL A 7 12.02 -1.35 -7.83
CA VAL A 7 13.06 -0.37 -8.20
C VAL A 7 13.72 0.21 -6.95
N GLY A 8 14.98 0.63 -7.11
CA GLY A 8 15.82 1.08 -6.00
C GLY A 8 16.58 -0.08 -5.35
N GLU A 9 17.81 0.20 -4.94
CA GLU A 9 18.59 -0.75 -4.16
C GLU A 9 17.85 -1.10 -2.87
N ASP A 10 17.69 -2.40 -2.62
CA ASP A 10 17.17 -2.99 -1.38
C ASP A 10 15.73 -2.65 -0.99
N VAL A 11 14.84 -2.42 -1.97
CA VAL A 11 13.40 -2.32 -1.73
C VAL A 11 12.69 -3.62 -2.17
N GLU A 12 11.96 -4.23 -1.25
CA GLU A 12 11.20 -5.47 -1.48
C GLU A 12 9.72 -5.30 -1.18
N LEU A 13 8.88 -5.86 -2.03
CA LEU A 13 7.46 -6.09 -1.78
C LEU A 13 7.28 -7.49 -1.21
N VAL A 14 6.71 -7.59 -0.01
CA VAL A 14 6.48 -8.84 0.71
C VAL A 14 4.98 -9.06 0.89
N LEU A 15 4.50 -10.23 0.50
CA LEU A 15 3.13 -10.67 0.72
C LEU A 15 3.11 -11.85 1.71
N LYS A 16 2.37 -11.67 2.81
CA LYS A 16 2.10 -12.72 3.79
C LYS A 16 0.66 -12.62 4.27
N GLU A 17 -0.12 -13.68 4.04
CA GLU A 17 -1.54 -13.75 4.38
C GLU A 17 -2.35 -12.60 3.78
N ASN A 18 -2.93 -11.73 4.62
CA ASN A 18 -3.71 -10.55 4.26
C ASN A 18 -2.87 -9.27 4.31
N VAL A 19 -1.54 -9.38 4.36
CA VAL A 19 -0.64 -8.23 4.51
C VAL A 19 0.32 -8.14 3.32
N LEU A 20 0.29 -6.99 2.64
CA LEU A 20 1.24 -6.61 1.61
C LEU A 20 2.10 -5.47 2.14
N ALA A 21 3.41 -5.63 2.14
CA ALA A 21 4.32 -4.65 2.70
C ALA A 21 5.45 -4.30 1.75
N VAL A 22 5.82 -3.01 1.72
CA VAL A 22 7.09 -2.55 1.14
C VAL A 22 8.09 -2.43 2.27
N LEU A 23 9.19 -3.16 2.16
CA LEU A 23 10.31 -3.15 3.10
C LEU A 23 11.55 -2.60 2.40
N SER A 24 12.23 -1.66 3.03
CA SER A 24 13.45 -1.04 2.51
C SER A 24 14.60 -1.17 3.51
N SER A 25 15.82 -1.42 3.05
CA SER A 25 17.01 -1.31 3.92
C SER A 25 17.34 0.15 4.28
N LYS A 26 16.92 1.09 3.41
CA LYS A 26 17.12 2.53 3.54
C LYS A 26 15.85 3.22 4.04
N THR A 27 16.00 4.29 4.82
CA THR A 27 14.87 5.13 5.22
C THR A 27 14.31 5.90 4.02
N LEU A 28 13.02 5.71 3.74
CA LEU A 28 12.29 6.40 2.67
C LEU A 28 11.68 7.70 3.20
N SER A 29 11.56 8.70 2.32
CA SER A 29 10.70 9.86 2.57
C SER A 29 9.34 9.59 1.97
N ILE A 30 8.28 9.72 2.77
CA ILE A 30 6.92 9.29 2.40
C ILE A 30 5.95 10.43 2.65
N MET A 31 5.00 10.60 1.72
CA MET A 31 3.75 11.31 1.94
C MET A 31 2.60 10.32 1.71
N SER A 32 1.71 10.19 2.68
CA SER A 32 0.63 9.21 2.63
C SER A 32 -0.65 9.71 3.30
N SER A 33 -1.81 9.31 2.80
CA SER A 33 -3.11 9.45 3.46
C SER A 33 -3.47 8.24 4.34
N ALA A 34 -2.48 7.41 4.68
CA ALA A 34 -2.63 6.23 5.52
C ALA A 34 -3.26 6.53 6.88
N ILE A 35 -3.98 5.54 7.41
CA ILE A 35 -4.63 5.59 8.72
C ILE A 35 -3.57 5.60 9.83
N HIS A 36 -2.67 4.61 9.81
CA HIS A 36 -1.59 4.52 10.79
C HIS A 36 -0.37 5.29 10.31
N ASN A 37 0.04 6.29 11.11
CA ASN A 37 1.16 7.16 10.83
C ASN A 37 1.19 7.73 9.39
N GLY A 38 0.05 8.23 8.90
CA GLY A 38 0.00 8.99 7.66
C GLY A 38 0.74 10.34 7.73
N GLY A 39 0.61 11.13 6.68
CA GLY A 39 1.26 12.42 6.51
C GLY A 39 2.68 12.32 5.93
N CYS A 40 3.45 13.39 6.10
CA CYS A 40 4.83 13.50 5.64
C CYS A 40 5.80 12.96 6.70
N LYS A 41 6.33 11.76 6.50
CA LYS A 41 7.24 11.13 7.46
C LYS A 41 8.38 10.37 6.80
N LYS A 42 9.27 9.84 7.63
CA LYS A 42 10.34 8.95 7.25
C LYS A 42 10.09 7.58 7.86
N THR A 43 10.16 6.53 7.05
CA THR A 43 10.09 5.15 7.51
C THR A 43 10.73 4.23 6.47
N ASN A 44 11.03 3.00 6.84
CA ASN A 44 11.50 1.95 5.94
C ASN A 44 10.43 0.91 5.62
N THR A 45 9.22 1.07 6.19
CA THR A 45 8.16 0.06 6.14
C THR A 45 6.82 0.71 5.80
N ILE A 46 6.18 0.21 4.74
CA ILE A 46 4.81 0.57 4.35
C ILE A 46 3.99 -0.71 4.34
N ILE A 47 2.81 -0.69 4.94
CA ILE A 47 1.92 -1.85 5.06
C ILE A 47 0.55 -1.50 4.47
N ASN A 48 0.03 -2.40 3.65
CA ASN A 48 -1.34 -2.39 3.17
C ASN A 48 -2.02 -3.69 3.63
N THR A 49 -2.98 -3.55 4.54
CA THR A 49 -3.67 -4.67 5.19
C THR A 49 -5.02 -4.90 4.53
N GLN A 50 -5.24 -6.09 4.00
CA GLN A 50 -6.56 -6.51 3.55
C GLN A 50 -7.47 -6.81 4.74
N VAL A 51 -8.66 -6.21 4.73
CA VAL A 51 -9.80 -6.60 5.56
C VAL A 51 -10.33 -7.92 5.00
N THR A 52 -10.45 -8.91 5.87
CA THR A 52 -11.00 -10.23 5.56
C THR A 52 -12.36 -10.38 6.24
N ASP A 53 -13.25 -11.18 5.65
CA ASP A 53 -14.66 -11.30 6.10
C ASP A 53 -14.79 -11.80 7.56
N ASP A 54 -13.76 -12.48 8.07
CA ASP A 54 -13.63 -12.95 9.45
C ASP A 54 -13.37 -11.83 10.48
N TYR A 55 -12.96 -10.64 10.05
CA TYR A 55 -12.61 -9.55 10.95
C TYR A 55 -13.84 -8.82 11.53
N GLY A 56 -14.94 -8.80 10.77
CA GLY A 56 -16.18 -8.12 11.14
C GLY A 56 -16.09 -6.58 11.04
N ASP A 57 -17.10 -5.97 10.43
CA ASP A 57 -17.19 -4.53 10.16
C ASP A 57 -17.01 -3.66 11.41
N GLN A 58 -17.63 -4.07 12.53
CA GLN A 58 -17.59 -3.34 13.80
C GLN A 58 -16.16 -3.11 14.32
N ARG A 59 -15.29 -4.12 14.25
CA ARG A 59 -13.92 -4.03 14.79
C ARG A 59 -13.05 -3.08 13.98
N LEU A 60 -13.27 -3.01 12.67
CA LEU A 60 -12.59 -2.05 11.80
C LEU A 60 -13.09 -0.62 12.06
N HIS A 61 -14.37 -0.46 12.36
CA HIS A 61 -14.95 0.84 12.69
C HIS A 61 -14.54 1.36 14.07
N ASP A 62 -14.42 0.48 15.06
CA ASP A 62 -14.08 0.86 16.44
C ASP A 62 -12.61 1.29 16.57
N ASP A 63 -11.68 0.52 16.00
CA ASP A 63 -10.24 0.79 16.08
C ASP A 63 -9.48 0.26 14.85
N PRO A 64 -9.49 1.00 13.72
CA PRO A 64 -8.79 0.59 12.51
C PRO A 64 -7.26 0.61 12.68
N GLU A 65 -6.73 1.38 13.63
CA GLU A 65 -5.29 1.47 13.86
C GLU A 65 -4.77 0.21 14.58
N LEU A 66 -5.50 -0.25 15.60
CA LEU A 66 -5.19 -1.52 16.27
C LEU A 66 -5.21 -2.70 15.29
N PHE A 67 -6.17 -2.74 14.36
CA PHE A 67 -6.21 -3.76 13.30
C PHE A 67 -4.90 -3.81 12.49
N ILE A 68 -4.42 -2.65 12.07
CA ILE A 68 -3.19 -2.50 11.29
C ILE A 68 -1.98 -2.97 12.10
N ILE A 69 -1.88 -2.55 13.37
CA ILE A 69 -0.79 -2.93 14.28
C ILE A 69 -0.79 -4.43 14.57
N GLU A 70 -1.95 -5.04 14.76
CA GLU A 70 -2.04 -6.49 14.98
C GLU A 70 -1.71 -7.28 13.71
N SER A 71 -2.14 -6.78 12.55
CA SER A 71 -1.83 -7.39 11.26
C SER A 71 -0.34 -7.30 10.93
N SER A 72 0.33 -6.20 11.27
CA SER A 72 1.77 -6.03 11.00
C SER A 72 2.63 -7.10 11.71
N LYS A 73 2.22 -7.54 12.90
CA LYS A 73 2.89 -8.61 13.68
C LYS A 73 3.06 -9.92 12.89
N LYS A 74 2.23 -10.15 11.87
CA LYS A 74 2.37 -11.31 10.97
C LYS A 74 3.69 -11.27 10.21
N LEU A 75 4.18 -10.10 9.84
CA LEU A 75 5.46 -9.92 9.14
C LEU A 75 6.65 -9.75 10.11
N GLY A 76 6.39 -9.41 11.36
CA GLY A 76 7.36 -9.18 12.42
C GLY A 76 6.95 -7.97 13.27
N SER A 77 7.78 -7.60 14.24
CA SER A 77 7.60 -6.35 14.98
C SER A 77 8.30 -5.22 14.24
N PHE A 78 7.58 -4.12 14.02
CA PHE A 78 8.13 -2.90 13.43
C PHE A 78 7.97 -1.77 14.45
N ASP A 79 9.06 -1.06 14.72
CA ASP A 79 9.03 0.08 15.65
C ASP A 79 8.33 1.30 15.02
N ASP A 80 8.41 1.44 13.69
CA ASP A 80 7.78 2.53 12.94
C ASP A 80 7.41 2.07 11.52
N PHE A 81 6.18 2.32 11.10
CA PHE A 81 5.70 2.04 9.74
C PHE A 81 4.55 2.96 9.35
N VAL A 82 4.23 3.01 8.06
CA VAL A 82 3.00 3.61 7.50
C VAL A 82 2.01 2.50 7.21
N GLY A 83 0.77 2.62 7.64
CA GLY A 83 -0.22 1.54 7.54
C GLY A 83 -1.56 1.95 6.93
N MET A 84 -1.96 1.25 5.87
CA MET A 84 -3.23 1.43 5.17
C MET A 84 -4.09 0.17 5.32
N VAL A 85 -5.38 0.33 5.04
CA VAL A 85 -6.36 -0.77 4.99
C VAL A 85 -7.02 -0.80 3.62
N THR A 86 -7.28 -1.98 3.10
CA THR A 86 -8.04 -2.18 1.86
C THR A 86 -9.01 -3.35 2.00
N TYR A 87 -10.15 -3.28 1.31
CA TYR A 87 -11.05 -4.42 1.10
C TYR A 87 -10.65 -5.22 -0.14
N ALA A 88 -9.88 -4.62 -1.06
CA ALA A 88 -9.37 -5.31 -2.22
C ALA A 88 -8.41 -6.43 -1.80
N SER A 89 -8.43 -7.52 -2.55
CA SER A 89 -7.50 -8.63 -2.35
C SER A 89 -6.06 -8.15 -2.54
N VAL A 90 -5.26 -8.18 -1.48
CA VAL A 90 -3.82 -7.82 -1.57
C VAL A 90 -3.01 -8.90 -2.30
N LYS A 91 -3.60 -10.06 -2.59
CA LYS A 91 -2.98 -11.12 -3.41
C LYS A 91 -3.07 -10.80 -4.90
N ASP A 92 -4.03 -9.98 -5.29
CA ASP A 92 -4.33 -9.60 -6.68
C ASP A 92 -3.84 -8.18 -6.98
N PHE A 93 -2.76 -7.77 -6.31
CA PHE A 93 -2.13 -6.47 -6.58
C PHE A 93 -1.57 -6.42 -8.01
N SER A 94 -1.63 -5.23 -8.61
CA SER A 94 -0.88 -4.92 -9.82
C SER A 94 0.45 -4.28 -9.45
N LEU A 95 1.54 -4.73 -10.08
CA LEU A 95 2.88 -4.17 -9.94
C LEU A 95 3.43 -3.85 -11.32
N VAL A 96 3.80 -2.58 -11.52
CA VAL A 96 4.51 -2.12 -12.71
C VAL A 96 5.77 -1.39 -12.28
N SER A 97 6.89 -1.73 -12.91
CA SER A 97 8.17 -1.05 -12.72
C SER A 97 8.68 -0.52 -14.05
N LYS A 98 9.19 0.71 -14.07
CA LYS A 98 9.79 1.36 -15.23
C LYS A 98 11.09 2.05 -14.82
N ILE A 99 12.05 2.06 -15.72
CA ILE A 99 13.35 2.71 -15.57
C ILE A 99 13.55 3.58 -16.81
N ASP A 100 13.93 4.84 -16.61
CA ASP A 100 14.29 5.79 -17.66
C ASP A 100 15.50 6.60 -17.21
N GLY A 101 16.66 6.32 -17.79
CA GLY A 101 17.95 6.87 -17.33
C GLY A 101 18.22 6.50 -15.87
N ASP A 102 18.46 7.53 -15.04
CA ASP A 102 18.74 7.40 -13.61
C ASP A 102 17.47 7.39 -12.74
N LEU A 103 16.27 7.49 -13.35
CA LEU A 103 15.00 7.48 -12.65
C LEU A 103 14.35 6.11 -12.76
N ALA A 104 13.93 5.55 -11.61
CA ALA A 104 13.16 4.33 -11.59
C ALA A 104 11.90 4.47 -10.73
N VAL A 105 10.78 3.93 -11.23
CA VAL A 105 9.47 4.00 -10.56
C VAL A 105 8.85 2.62 -10.48
N SER A 106 8.35 2.26 -9.30
CA SER A 106 7.46 1.10 -9.11
C SER A 106 6.12 1.57 -8.57
N VAL A 107 5.05 1.08 -9.17
CA VAL A 107 3.67 1.34 -8.74
C VAL A 107 3.06 0.02 -8.32
N ILE A 108 2.56 -0.02 -7.09
CA ILE A 108 1.77 -1.12 -6.55
C ILE A 108 0.36 -0.61 -6.35
N ALA A 109 -0.63 -1.23 -6.99
CA ALA A 109 -2.03 -0.88 -6.83
C ALA A 109 -2.82 -2.09 -6.34
N THR A 110 -3.63 -1.89 -5.31
CA THR A 110 -4.69 -2.84 -4.90
C THR A 110 -6.02 -2.17 -5.18
N ALA A 111 -6.80 -2.75 -6.09
CA ALA A 111 -8.12 -2.26 -6.47
C ALA A 111 -9.08 -3.45 -6.57
N GLY A 112 -10.31 -3.28 -6.06
CA GLY A 112 -11.36 -4.27 -6.27
C GLY A 112 -11.89 -4.16 -7.72
N CYS A 113 -11.69 -5.20 -8.54
CA CYS A 113 -12.12 -5.20 -9.94
C CYS A 113 -13.54 -5.75 -10.15
N THR A 114 -14.34 -5.89 -9.10
CA THR A 114 -15.73 -6.39 -9.22
C THR A 114 -16.62 -5.46 -10.04
N HIS A 115 -16.22 -4.20 -10.20
CA HIS A 115 -16.91 -3.17 -10.99
C HIS A 115 -15.87 -2.31 -11.73
N ALA A 116 -15.00 -2.96 -12.51
CA ALA A 116 -14.00 -2.26 -13.31
C ALA A 116 -14.65 -1.63 -14.55
N GLU A 117 -14.44 -0.33 -14.74
CA GLU A 117 -14.95 0.45 -15.86
C GLU A 117 -13.77 1.12 -16.56
N SER A 118 -13.80 1.23 -17.90
CA SER A 118 -12.72 1.89 -18.63
C SER A 118 -12.92 3.40 -18.71
N SER A 119 -11.81 4.14 -18.73
CA SER A 119 -11.88 5.59 -18.96
C SER A 119 -12.52 5.89 -20.32
N GLY A 120 -13.59 6.68 -20.31
CA GLY A 120 -14.32 7.11 -21.51
C GLY A 120 -15.54 6.25 -21.87
N GLU A 121 -15.85 5.20 -21.10
CA GLU A 121 -17.09 4.44 -21.23
C GLU A 121 -18.25 5.14 -20.50
N GLU A 122 -19.48 4.90 -20.96
CA GLU A 122 -20.68 5.39 -20.30
C GLU A 122 -20.89 4.59 -19.01
N ILE A 123 -20.84 5.26 -17.87
CA ILE A 123 -20.74 4.60 -16.56
C ILE A 123 -22.13 4.54 -15.91
N GLU A 124 -22.57 3.36 -15.49
CA GLU A 124 -23.65 3.25 -14.52
C GLU A 124 -23.11 3.61 -13.13
N THR A 125 -23.30 4.85 -12.71
CA THR A 125 -22.88 5.30 -11.38
C THR A 125 -23.68 4.57 -10.30
N ARG A 126 -23.04 3.60 -9.64
CA ARG A 126 -23.53 2.97 -8.42
C ARG A 126 -22.54 3.27 -7.31
N GLU A 127 -23.05 3.71 -6.16
CA GLU A 127 -22.23 3.89 -4.97
C GLU A 127 -21.90 2.51 -4.40
N ILE A 128 -20.70 2.04 -4.67
CA ILE A 128 -20.23 0.72 -4.23
C ILE A 128 -19.02 0.93 -3.35
N LEU A 129 -19.08 0.39 -2.14
CA LEU A 129 -17.98 0.44 -1.19
C LEU A 129 -16.81 -0.39 -1.73
N GLY A 130 -15.69 0.27 -1.93
CA GLY A 130 -14.44 -0.32 -2.36
C GLY A 130 -13.29 0.60 -1.99
N THR A 131 -12.09 0.05 -1.87
CA THR A 131 -10.89 0.83 -1.62
C THR A 131 -9.88 0.57 -2.72
N ILE A 132 -9.28 1.65 -3.19
CA ILE A 132 -8.14 1.63 -4.08
C ILE A 132 -6.97 2.23 -3.31
N ASN A 133 -5.97 1.42 -3.02
CA ASN A 133 -4.73 1.89 -2.41
C ASN A 133 -3.61 1.79 -3.44
N ILE A 134 -2.80 2.84 -3.55
CA ILE A 134 -1.68 2.92 -4.49
C ILE A 134 -0.43 3.29 -3.71
N ILE A 135 0.65 2.54 -3.91
CA ILE A 135 1.98 2.82 -3.38
C ILE A 135 2.88 3.10 -4.57
N VAL A 136 3.44 4.30 -4.62
CA VAL A 136 4.40 4.72 -5.65
C VAL A 136 5.78 4.84 -5.00
N ILE A 137 6.74 4.05 -5.48
CA ILE A 137 8.13 4.09 -5.07
C ILE A 137 8.93 4.76 -6.19
N ILE A 138 9.63 5.84 -5.86
CA ILE A 138 10.45 6.62 -6.79
C ILE A 138 11.89 6.57 -6.32
N ASP A 139 12.74 5.89 -7.08
CA ASP A 139 14.19 5.99 -6.95
C ASP A 139 14.67 7.17 -7.80
N GLY A 140 14.64 8.35 -7.19
CA GLY A 140 14.96 9.62 -7.84
C GLY A 140 15.02 10.83 -6.90
N ASN A 141 14.92 10.60 -5.58
CA ASN A 141 15.01 11.61 -4.51
C ASN A 141 14.20 12.90 -4.77
N PRO A 142 12.86 12.80 -4.91
CA PRO A 142 12.02 13.97 -5.15
C PRO A 142 12.14 14.98 -4.00
N THR A 143 12.10 16.27 -4.32
CA THR A 143 12.00 17.32 -3.30
C THR A 143 10.65 17.23 -2.60
N LYS A 144 10.55 17.75 -1.37
CA LYS A 144 9.29 17.78 -0.63
C LYS A 144 8.14 18.45 -1.39
N SER A 145 8.45 19.46 -2.21
CA SER A 145 7.47 20.16 -3.03
C SER A 145 6.86 19.30 -4.14
N CYS A 146 7.54 18.23 -4.57
CA CYS A 146 7.01 17.28 -5.54
C CYS A 146 6.12 16.20 -4.90
N LEU A 147 6.10 16.13 -3.57
CA LEU A 147 5.30 15.17 -2.82
C LEU A 147 4.01 15.77 -2.25
N ALA A 148 3.91 17.10 -2.19
CA ALA A 148 2.87 17.87 -1.49
C ALA A 148 1.78 18.44 -2.41
#